data_AF-I2JI71-F1
#
_entry.id   AF-I2JI71-F1
#
_cell.length_a   1.000
_cell.length_b   1.000
_cell.length_c   1.000
_cell.angle_alpha   90.00
_cell.angle_beta   90.00
_cell.angle_gamma   90.00
#
_symmetry.space_group_name_H-M   'P 1'
#
loop_
_entity.id
_entity.type
_entity.pdbx_description
1 polymer ?
#
loop_
_entity_poly.entity_id
_entity_poly.type
_entity_poly.pdbx_seq_one_letter_code
_entity_poly.pdbx_strand_id
1 'polypeptide(L)'
;MARGGVNKALVSKARETLVRRGENPSIDAIRVELGNTGSKSTIHRYLREIEEEASARLDDEALLSQPIKELIGRLASALKQEAQAAIDESQSKHQHQVQSLTGRIQELESSLASINKTFSEKEHELQSTLAELKESKASEEELKAKEAKATQTEEKLRELLAEKQTQIESLEEKHRHSREAMEHYRQSVKEQRDQDQRKHEQYSQQLQSEIRALNQTLSVKQSDITQLNKDNGRLAAELGSIQKAAAKLETEQRKLTTDLDSKAEESDSLKIQLSELAAQVEELDKVKKLNEELQAWKAEASVSIGKLEAEISIKTDMMNRLLEEKTKAPEPK
;
A
#
# COMPACT_ATOMS: atom_id res chain seq x y z
N MET A 1 34.07 -148.82 -13.34
CA MET A 1 34.75 -149.40 -12.15
C MET A 1 33.69 -149.72 -11.11
N ALA A 2 33.38 -151.00 -10.92
CA ALA A 2 32.40 -151.45 -9.92
C ALA A 2 32.96 -151.17 -8.52
N ARG A 3 32.38 -150.22 -7.79
CA ARG A 3 32.77 -149.90 -6.41
C ARG A 3 31.94 -150.79 -5.47
N GLY A 4 32.63 -151.52 -4.60
CA GLY A 4 32.05 -152.52 -3.69
C GLY A 4 31.00 -151.93 -2.73
N GLY A 5 30.06 -152.78 -2.30
CA GLY A 5 28.99 -152.40 -1.37
C GLY A 5 29.50 -151.89 -0.03
N VAL A 6 28.71 -151.02 0.61
CA VAL A 6 29.01 -150.44 1.93
C VAL A 6 29.04 -151.52 3.01
N ASN A 7 30.05 -151.48 3.88
CA ASN A 7 30.29 -152.46 4.93
C ASN A 7 30.07 -151.85 6.33
N LYS A 8 29.69 -152.66 7.34
CA LYS A 8 29.35 -152.21 8.72
C LYS A 8 30.45 -151.34 9.35
N ALA A 9 31.73 -151.68 9.12
CA ALA A 9 32.87 -150.93 9.65
C ALA A 9 32.99 -149.49 9.10
N LEU A 10 32.60 -149.26 7.84
CA LEU A 10 32.61 -147.93 7.23
C LEU A 10 31.52 -147.04 7.83
N VAL A 11 30.32 -147.60 8.05
CA VAL A 11 29.20 -146.91 8.70
C VAL A 11 29.56 -146.54 10.15
N SER A 12 30.23 -147.43 10.88
CA SER A 12 30.70 -147.14 12.24
C SER A 12 31.71 -145.99 12.28
N LYS A 13 32.73 -146.03 11.39
CA LYS A 13 33.74 -144.97 11.31
C LYS A 13 33.15 -143.61 10.96
N ALA A 14 32.19 -143.58 10.02
CA ALA A 14 31.47 -142.36 9.63
C ALA A 14 30.61 -141.79 10.78
N ARG A 15 29.97 -142.66 11.57
CA ARG A 15 29.25 -142.26 12.78
C ARG A 15 30.19 -141.65 13.82
N GLU A 16 31.32 -142.30 14.11
CA GLU A 16 32.30 -141.77 15.06
C GLU A 16 32.88 -140.42 14.65
N THR A 17 33.13 -140.20 13.36
CA THR A 17 33.63 -138.91 12.86
C THR A 17 32.61 -137.79 13.03
N LEU A 18 31.32 -138.06 12.79
CA LEU A 18 30.25 -137.07 12.99
C LEU A 18 30.06 -136.74 14.47
N VAL A 19 30.08 -137.76 15.33
CA VAL A 19 29.98 -137.59 16.78
C VAL A 19 31.17 -136.79 17.33
N ARG A 20 32.40 -137.05 16.87
CA ARG A 20 33.59 -136.24 17.26
C ARG A 20 33.51 -134.78 16.78
N ARG A 21 32.78 -134.52 15.69
CA ARG A 21 32.49 -133.16 15.21
C ARG A 21 31.32 -132.49 15.96
N GLY A 22 30.64 -133.19 16.87
CA GLY A 22 29.47 -132.69 17.59
C GLY A 22 28.20 -132.65 16.75
N GLU A 23 28.19 -133.30 15.59
CA GLU A 23 27.03 -133.38 14.69
C GLU A 23 26.19 -134.64 15.00
N ASN A 24 24.86 -134.52 14.87
CA ASN A 24 23.95 -135.63 15.15
C ASN A 24 24.07 -136.69 14.02
N PRO A 25 24.42 -137.96 14.32
CA PRO A 25 24.65 -139.00 13.31
C PRO A 25 23.33 -139.48 12.66
N SER A 26 22.75 -138.66 11.79
CA SER A 26 21.60 -139.04 10.97
C SER A 26 22.02 -139.90 9.77
N ILE A 27 21.08 -140.69 9.23
CA ILE A 27 21.33 -141.58 8.08
C ILE A 27 21.88 -140.79 6.88
N ASP A 28 21.35 -139.60 6.65
CA ASP A 28 21.76 -138.75 5.52
C ASP A 28 23.14 -138.12 5.77
N ALA A 29 23.46 -137.72 7.01
CA ALA A 29 24.79 -137.21 7.37
C ALA A 29 25.87 -138.29 7.19
N ILE A 30 25.59 -139.53 7.61
CA ILE A 30 26.51 -140.67 7.44
C ILE A 30 26.68 -141.02 5.97
N ARG A 31 25.61 -140.92 5.18
CA ARG A 31 25.68 -141.15 3.74
C ARG A 31 26.55 -140.12 3.03
N VAL A 32 26.49 -138.85 3.46
CA VAL A 32 27.36 -137.78 2.95
C VAL A 32 28.83 -138.05 3.31
N GLU A 33 29.13 -138.42 4.56
CA GLU A 33 30.49 -138.74 5.01
C GLU A 33 31.06 -139.99 4.30
N LEU A 34 30.19 -140.94 3.90
CA LEU A 34 30.53 -142.09 3.06
C LEU A 34 30.62 -141.78 1.56
N GLY A 35 30.59 -140.50 1.16
CA GLY A 35 30.70 -140.07 -0.23
C GLY A 35 29.48 -140.40 -1.09
N ASN A 36 28.27 -140.32 -0.51
CA ASN A 36 26.98 -140.68 -1.12
C ASN A 36 26.87 -142.15 -1.56
N THR A 37 27.67 -143.03 -0.96
CA THR A 37 27.63 -144.47 -1.23
C THR A 37 26.77 -145.22 -0.22
N GLY A 38 26.10 -146.28 -0.68
CA GLY A 38 25.15 -147.06 0.13
C GLY A 38 23.71 -146.58 0.01
N SER A 39 22.77 -147.53 0.06
CA SER A 39 21.34 -147.23 0.14
C SER A 39 20.97 -146.83 1.57
N LYS A 40 19.98 -145.95 1.70
CA LYS A 40 19.46 -145.46 2.99
C LYS A 40 19.03 -146.63 3.91
N SER A 41 18.50 -147.71 3.33
CA SER A 41 18.09 -148.93 4.06
C SER A 41 19.28 -149.75 4.60
N THR A 42 20.38 -149.87 3.84
CA THR A 42 21.58 -150.60 4.29
C THR A 42 22.32 -149.82 5.38
N ILE A 43 22.41 -148.49 5.25
CA ILE A 43 23.00 -147.63 6.30
C ILE A 43 22.15 -147.70 7.56
N HIS A 44 20.81 -147.61 7.46
CA HIS A 44 19.92 -147.73 8.61
C HIS A 44 20.00 -149.10 9.30
N ARG A 45 20.11 -150.20 8.54
CA ARG A 45 20.30 -151.54 9.13
C ARG A 45 21.60 -151.62 9.92
N TYR A 46 22.72 -151.18 9.34
CA TYR A 46 24.00 -151.19 10.05
C TYR A 46 24.04 -150.19 11.21
N LEU A 47 23.38 -149.03 11.09
CA LEU A 47 23.27 -148.06 12.18
C LEU A 47 22.49 -148.64 13.37
N ARG A 48 21.37 -149.32 13.09
CA ARG A 48 20.58 -150.00 14.10
C ARG A 48 21.33 -151.17 14.74
N GLU A 49 22.06 -151.97 13.96
CA GLU A 49 22.92 -153.02 14.52
C GLU A 49 24.05 -152.45 15.39
N ILE A 50 24.61 -151.27 15.06
CA ILE A 50 25.61 -150.57 15.86
C ILE A 50 24.99 -149.96 17.12
N GLU A 51 23.77 -149.43 17.03
CA GLU A 51 23.03 -148.90 18.17
C GLU A 51 22.59 -150.02 19.12
N GLU A 52 22.19 -151.18 18.62
CA GLU A 52 21.87 -152.37 19.41
C GLU A 52 23.14 -152.94 20.09
N GLU A 53 24.29 -153.00 19.40
CA GLU A 53 25.59 -153.34 20.01
C GLU A 53 26.08 -152.30 21.04
N ALA A 54 25.82 -151.01 20.81
CA ALA A 54 26.15 -149.95 21.75
C ALA A 54 25.21 -149.91 22.96
N SER A 55 23.94 -150.26 22.79
CA SER A 55 22.95 -150.37 23.87
C SER A 55 23.25 -151.58 24.76
N ALA A 56 23.69 -152.70 24.19
CA ALA A 56 24.15 -153.86 24.95
C ALA A 56 25.41 -153.57 25.81
N ARG A 57 26.21 -152.56 25.45
CA ARG A 57 27.35 -152.07 26.25
C ARG A 57 26.95 -151.13 27.39
N LEU A 58 25.77 -150.51 27.33
CA LEU A 58 25.27 -149.65 28.40
C LEU A 58 24.70 -150.46 29.58
N ASP A 59 24.36 -151.74 29.36
CA ASP A 59 23.94 -152.69 30.41
C ASP A 59 25.10 -153.22 31.29
N ASP A 60 26.36 -152.84 31.01
CA ASP A 60 27.52 -153.09 31.88
C ASP A 60 27.48 -152.27 33.19
N GLU A 61 26.42 -151.47 33.39
CA GLU A 61 26.10 -150.86 34.67
C GLU A 61 25.90 -151.92 35.79
N ALA A 62 25.63 -153.19 35.45
CA ALA A 62 25.53 -154.29 36.42
C ALA A 62 26.88 -154.83 36.95
N LEU A 63 28.00 -154.58 36.27
CA LEU A 63 29.33 -155.11 36.65
C LEU A 63 30.15 -154.16 37.53
N LEU A 64 29.68 -152.93 37.72
CA LEU A 64 30.30 -151.95 38.60
C LEU A 64 29.92 -152.26 40.06
N SER A 65 30.93 -152.45 40.91
CA SER A 65 30.71 -152.68 42.34
C SER A 65 29.96 -151.50 42.97
N GLN A 66 29.06 -151.77 43.92
CA GLN A 66 28.24 -150.77 44.61
C GLN A 66 29.02 -149.52 45.07
N PRO A 67 30.28 -149.62 45.57
CA PRO A 67 31.07 -148.45 45.95
C PRO A 67 31.44 -147.51 44.78
N ILE A 68 31.67 -148.04 43.58
CA ILE A 68 32.04 -147.24 42.40
C ILE A 68 30.82 -146.47 41.87
N LYS A 69 29.63 -147.10 41.87
CA LYS A 69 28.38 -146.44 41.53
C LYS A 69 28.06 -145.28 42.46
N GLU A 70 28.29 -145.47 43.76
CA GLU A 70 28.09 -144.42 44.75
C GLU A 70 29.08 -143.26 44.57
N LEU A 71 30.34 -143.56 44.23
CA LEU A 71 31.34 -142.53 43.94
C LEU A 71 31.01 -141.73 42.67
N ILE A 72 30.59 -142.41 41.59
CA ILE A 72 30.16 -141.77 40.33
C ILE A 72 28.89 -140.95 40.57
N GLY A 73 27.94 -141.45 41.37
CA GLY A 73 26.73 -140.72 41.75
C GLY A 73 27.04 -139.45 42.56
N ARG A 74 27.99 -139.53 43.50
CA ARG A 74 28.49 -138.36 44.25
C ARG A 74 29.26 -137.38 43.36
N LEU A 75 30.06 -137.87 42.41
CA LEU A 75 30.78 -137.03 41.45
C LEU A 75 29.81 -136.33 40.50
N ALA A 76 28.80 -137.05 40.00
CA ALA A 76 27.75 -136.49 39.14
C ALA A 76 26.87 -135.49 39.90
N SER A 77 26.56 -135.73 41.19
CA SER A 77 25.84 -134.76 42.02
C SER A 77 26.69 -133.53 42.30
N ALA A 78 27.99 -133.70 42.58
CA ALA A 78 28.92 -132.59 42.78
C ALA A 78 29.08 -131.75 41.50
N LEU A 79 29.22 -132.41 40.34
CA LEU A 79 29.34 -131.74 39.03
C LEU A 79 28.03 -131.04 38.63
N LYS A 80 26.87 -131.63 38.95
CA LYS A 80 25.56 -130.94 38.82
C LYS A 80 25.47 -129.72 39.74
N GLN A 81 25.91 -129.83 41.00
CA GLN A 81 25.92 -128.70 41.93
C GLN A 81 26.86 -127.59 41.46
N GLU A 82 28.04 -127.93 40.97
CA GLU A 82 29.03 -126.96 40.44
C GLU A 82 28.53 -126.30 39.14
N ALA A 83 27.93 -127.06 38.23
CA ALA A 83 27.30 -126.52 37.03
C ALA A 83 26.10 -125.63 37.37
N GLN A 84 25.26 -126.02 38.34
CA GLN A 84 24.15 -125.21 38.80
C GLN A 84 24.65 -123.90 39.45
N ALA A 85 25.69 -123.97 40.29
CA ALA A 85 26.31 -122.79 40.88
C ALA A 85 26.89 -121.83 39.83
N ALA A 86 27.54 -122.35 38.79
CA ALA A 86 28.03 -121.54 37.67
C ALA A 86 26.90 -120.89 36.86
N ILE A 87 25.78 -121.61 36.66
CA ILE A 87 24.57 -121.07 36.02
C ILE A 87 23.96 -119.96 36.88
N ASP A 88 23.79 -120.19 38.18
CA ASP A 88 23.21 -119.23 39.11
C ASP A 88 24.09 -117.97 39.21
N GLU A 89 25.42 -118.12 39.22
CA GLU A 89 26.37 -116.99 39.17
C GLU A 89 26.26 -116.22 37.85
N SER A 90 26.18 -116.92 36.71
CA SER A 90 26.00 -116.28 35.39
C SER A 90 24.64 -115.58 35.29
N GLN A 91 23.57 -116.16 35.83
CA GLN A 91 22.24 -115.56 35.86
C GLN A 91 22.23 -114.32 36.75
N SER A 92 22.86 -114.36 37.92
CA SER A 92 23.01 -113.20 38.81
C SER A 92 23.78 -112.08 38.12
N LYS A 93 24.93 -112.37 37.49
CA LYS A 93 25.70 -111.38 36.71
C LYS A 93 24.88 -110.79 35.57
N HIS A 94 24.15 -111.61 34.83
CA HIS A 94 23.30 -111.14 33.75
C HIS A 94 22.15 -110.27 34.28
N GLN A 95 21.50 -110.69 35.37
CA GLN A 95 20.41 -109.95 36.00
C GLN A 95 20.90 -108.59 36.52
N HIS A 96 22.10 -108.52 37.11
CA HIS A 96 22.73 -107.26 37.49
C HIS A 96 23.06 -106.37 36.28
N GLN A 97 23.56 -106.95 35.18
CA GLN A 97 23.81 -106.20 33.95
C GLN A 97 22.51 -105.65 33.35
N VAL A 98 21.46 -106.46 33.28
CA VAL A 98 20.14 -106.02 32.79
C VAL A 98 19.58 -104.92 33.67
N GLN A 99 19.64 -105.06 34.99
CA GLN A 99 19.24 -104.00 35.93
C GLN A 99 20.04 -102.71 35.74
N SER A 100 21.37 -102.79 35.61
CA SER A 100 22.24 -101.63 35.39
C SER A 100 21.94 -100.93 34.06
N LEU A 101 21.80 -101.68 32.97
CA LEU A 101 21.45 -101.14 31.66
C LEU A 101 20.05 -100.52 31.66
N THR A 102 19.09 -101.16 32.33
CA THR A 102 17.72 -100.65 32.44
C THR A 102 17.68 -99.35 33.24
N GLY A 103 18.41 -99.28 34.35
CA GLY A 103 18.59 -98.03 35.11
C GLY A 103 19.21 -96.94 34.26
N ARG A 104 20.25 -97.26 33.47
CA ARG A 104 20.88 -96.29 32.58
C ARG A 104 19.95 -95.79 31.47
N ILE A 105 19.12 -96.68 30.91
CA ILE A 105 18.10 -96.30 29.93
C ILE A 105 17.09 -95.34 30.55
N GLN A 106 16.58 -95.64 31.75
CA GLN A 106 15.64 -94.76 32.45
C GLN A 106 16.25 -93.38 32.79
N GLU A 107 17.52 -93.34 33.21
CA GLU A 107 18.25 -92.08 33.41
C GLU A 107 18.34 -91.27 32.10
N LEU A 108 18.70 -91.92 30.99
CA LEU A 108 18.80 -91.25 29.69
C LEU A 108 17.43 -90.79 29.18
N GLU A 109 16.39 -91.58 29.35
CA GLU A 109 15.01 -91.22 28.98
C GLU A 109 14.51 -90.03 29.80
N SER A 110 14.76 -90.01 31.10
CA SER A 110 14.39 -88.86 31.96
C SER A 110 15.18 -87.60 31.61
N SER A 111 16.47 -87.74 31.28
CA SER A 111 17.29 -86.63 30.80
C SER A 111 16.79 -86.10 29.45
N LEU A 112 16.51 -86.97 28.48
CA LEU A 112 15.93 -86.58 27.19
C LEU A 112 14.57 -85.90 27.34
N ALA A 113 13.71 -86.41 28.22
CA ALA A 113 12.41 -85.79 28.51
C ALA A 113 12.59 -84.38 29.11
N SER A 114 13.55 -84.20 30.03
CA SER A 114 13.85 -82.89 30.62
C SER A 114 14.40 -81.91 29.58
N ILE A 115 15.32 -82.34 28.71
CA ILE A 115 15.89 -81.50 27.65
C ILE A 115 14.80 -81.11 26.65
N ASN A 116 13.98 -82.06 26.19
CA ASN A 116 12.88 -81.77 25.27
C ASN A 116 11.87 -80.78 25.86
N LYS A 117 11.59 -80.89 27.16
CA LYS A 117 10.74 -79.91 27.86
C LYS A 117 11.38 -78.51 27.86
N THR A 118 12.65 -78.40 28.26
CA THR A 118 13.34 -77.10 28.26
C THR A 118 13.49 -76.51 26.85
N PHE A 119 13.67 -77.35 25.84
CA PHE A 119 13.76 -76.93 24.45
C PHE A 119 12.42 -76.37 23.96
N SER A 120 11.32 -77.06 24.23
CA SER A 120 9.96 -76.57 23.92
C SER A 120 9.63 -75.26 24.62
N GLU A 121 10.01 -75.11 25.90
CA GLU A 121 9.85 -73.86 26.65
C GLU A 121 10.66 -72.72 26.00
N LYS A 122 11.91 -72.98 25.61
CA LYS A 122 12.77 -71.98 24.93
C LYS A 122 12.27 -71.63 23.54
N GLU A 123 11.77 -72.60 22.77
CA GLU A 123 11.14 -72.33 21.47
C GLU A 123 9.92 -71.43 21.63
N HIS A 124 9.09 -71.67 22.65
CA HIS A 124 7.93 -70.83 22.93
C HIS A 124 8.34 -69.40 23.36
N GLU A 125 9.36 -69.26 24.23
CA GLU A 125 9.91 -67.95 24.61
C GLU A 125 10.48 -67.20 23.39
N LEU A 126 11.21 -67.89 22.52
CA LEU A 126 11.78 -67.32 21.31
C LEU A 126 10.69 -66.88 20.32
N GLN A 127 9.62 -67.68 20.17
CA GLN A 127 8.47 -67.30 19.36
C GLN A 127 7.74 -66.08 19.93
N SER A 128 7.57 -65.99 21.26
CA SER A 128 6.95 -64.82 21.92
C SER A 128 7.76 -63.55 21.68
N THR A 129 9.07 -63.60 21.94
CA THR A 129 9.96 -62.45 21.75
C THR A 129 10.07 -62.02 20.28
N LEU A 130 10.01 -62.96 19.33
CA LEU A 130 9.94 -62.63 17.90
C LEU A 130 8.62 -61.95 17.53
N ALA A 131 7.50 -62.34 18.15
CA ALA A 131 6.22 -61.67 17.94
C ALA A 131 6.24 -60.24 18.50
N GLU A 132 6.71 -60.05 19.73
CA GLU A 132 6.88 -58.74 20.37
C GLU A 132 7.83 -57.84 19.57
N LEU A 133 8.94 -58.37 19.06
CA LEU A 133 9.87 -57.61 18.21
C LEU A 133 9.21 -57.17 16.89
N LYS A 134 8.38 -58.02 16.28
CA LYS A 134 7.65 -57.65 15.05
C LYS A 134 6.63 -56.55 15.33
N GLU A 135 5.90 -56.63 16.45
CA GLU A 135 4.94 -55.61 16.85
C GLU A 135 5.63 -54.28 17.19
N SER A 136 6.75 -54.32 17.91
CA SER A 136 7.57 -53.15 18.19
C SER A 136 8.11 -52.51 16.91
N LYS A 137 8.57 -53.29 15.93
CA LYS A 137 9.00 -52.75 14.63
C LYS A 137 7.86 -52.13 13.84
N ALA A 138 6.69 -52.77 13.81
CA ALA A 138 5.51 -52.23 13.13
C ALA A 138 5.08 -50.89 13.76
N SER A 139 5.06 -50.80 15.09
CA SER A 139 4.75 -49.53 15.78
C SER A 139 5.82 -48.46 15.57
N GLU A 140 7.11 -48.82 15.50
CA GLU A 140 8.19 -47.88 15.17
C GLU A 140 8.05 -47.34 13.73
N GLU A 141 7.70 -48.19 12.77
CA GLU A 141 7.43 -47.78 11.39
C GLU A 141 6.22 -46.85 11.30
N GLU A 142 5.14 -47.14 12.02
CA GLU A 142 3.97 -46.25 12.12
C GLU A 142 4.32 -44.88 12.73
N LEU A 143 5.14 -44.86 13.78
CA LEU A 143 5.59 -43.62 14.42
C LEU A 143 6.47 -42.81 13.46
N LYS A 144 7.41 -43.43 12.76
CA LYS A 144 8.21 -42.77 11.71
C LYS A 144 7.34 -42.20 10.60
N ALA A 145 6.32 -42.93 10.17
CA ALA A 145 5.38 -42.43 9.17
C ALA A 145 4.55 -41.23 9.67
N LYS A 146 4.15 -41.23 10.95
CA LYS A 146 3.47 -40.09 11.58
C LYS A 146 4.39 -38.88 11.73
N GLU A 147 5.65 -39.09 12.13
CA GLU A 147 6.67 -38.04 12.25
C GLU A 147 6.99 -37.41 10.88
N ALA A 148 7.15 -38.21 9.84
CA ALA A 148 7.33 -37.72 8.46
C ALA A 148 6.14 -36.88 7.97
N LYS A 149 4.90 -37.27 8.33
CA LYS A 149 3.71 -36.48 8.02
C LYS A 149 3.67 -35.17 8.81
N ALA A 150 4.01 -35.21 10.11
CA ALA A 150 4.03 -34.04 10.97
C ALA A 150 5.06 -33.00 10.49
N THR A 151 6.28 -33.44 10.18
CA THR A 151 7.34 -32.59 9.62
C THR A 151 6.91 -31.97 8.28
N GLN A 152 6.31 -32.74 7.37
CA GLN A 152 5.77 -32.20 6.13
C GLN A 152 4.67 -31.14 6.36
N THR A 153 3.78 -31.36 7.33
CA THR A 153 2.75 -30.35 7.66
C THR A 153 3.36 -29.11 8.31
N GLU A 154 4.40 -29.25 9.12
CA GLU A 154 5.10 -28.14 9.74
C GLU A 154 5.82 -27.29 8.69
N GLU A 155 6.50 -27.91 7.72
CA GLU A 155 7.11 -27.22 6.58
C GLU A 155 6.08 -26.41 5.78
N LYS A 156 4.94 -27.02 5.41
CA LYS A 156 3.84 -26.33 4.72
C LYS A 156 3.29 -25.15 5.52
N LEU A 157 3.13 -25.32 6.84
CA LEU A 157 2.67 -24.24 7.71
C LEU A 157 3.70 -23.11 7.83
N ARG A 158 5.00 -23.44 7.88
CA ARG A 158 6.08 -22.44 7.86
C ARG A 158 6.11 -21.65 6.55
N GLU A 159 5.94 -22.32 5.40
CA GLU A 159 5.84 -21.66 4.10
C GLU A 159 4.63 -20.72 4.04
N LEU A 160 3.46 -21.18 4.49
CA LEU A 160 2.25 -20.36 4.52
C LEU A 160 2.39 -19.17 5.47
N LEU A 161 3.03 -19.35 6.63
CA LEU A 161 3.33 -18.26 7.56
C LEU A 161 4.28 -17.23 6.94
N ALA A 162 5.33 -17.68 6.23
CA ALA A 162 6.25 -16.78 5.53
C ALA A 162 5.52 -15.99 4.43
N GLU A 163 4.68 -16.64 3.62
CA GLU A 163 3.86 -15.97 2.60
C GLU A 163 2.95 -14.92 3.24
N LYS A 164 2.25 -15.27 4.33
CA LYS A 164 1.38 -14.33 5.05
C LYS A 164 2.16 -13.15 5.64
N GLN A 165 3.36 -13.38 6.16
CA GLN A 165 4.23 -12.32 6.67
C GLN A 165 4.62 -11.34 5.55
N THR A 166 5.05 -11.84 4.39
CA THR A 166 5.35 -10.98 3.23
C THR A 166 4.11 -10.22 2.72
N GLN A 167 2.93 -10.85 2.78
CA GLN A 167 1.68 -10.20 2.42
C GLN A 167 1.32 -9.06 3.39
N ILE A 168 1.51 -9.28 4.70
CA ILE A 168 1.30 -8.25 5.73
C ILE A 168 2.26 -7.08 5.50
N GLU A 169 3.55 -7.36 5.32
CA GLU A 169 4.56 -6.33 5.05
C GLU A 169 4.18 -5.51 3.80
N SER A 170 3.80 -6.16 2.69
CA SER A 170 3.35 -5.46 1.49
C SER A 170 2.12 -4.57 1.72
N LEU A 171 1.17 -5.01 2.55
CA LEU A 171 0.00 -4.20 2.90
C LEU A 171 0.37 -3.02 3.80
N GLU A 172 1.25 -3.22 4.78
CA GLU A 172 1.76 -2.16 5.63
C GLU A 172 2.52 -1.10 4.84
N GLU A 173 3.33 -1.50 3.86
CA GLU A 173 4.00 -0.55 2.95
C GLU A 173 3.00 0.26 2.12
N LYS A 174 1.98 -0.39 1.55
CA LYS A 174 0.89 0.32 0.84
C LYS A 174 0.16 1.30 1.76
N HIS A 175 -0.10 0.91 3.00
CA HIS A 175 -0.72 1.79 4.00
C HIS A 175 0.20 2.95 4.38
N ARG A 176 1.51 2.72 4.54
CA ARG A 176 2.52 3.76 4.79
C ARG A 176 2.54 4.76 3.64
N HIS A 177 2.64 4.30 2.40
CA HIS A 177 2.62 5.18 1.22
C HIS A 177 1.31 5.95 1.07
N SER A 178 0.16 5.32 1.37
CA SER A 178 -1.13 6.01 1.39
C SER A 178 -1.16 7.12 2.43
N ARG A 179 -0.61 6.89 3.64
CA ARG A 179 -0.50 7.91 4.68
C ARG A 179 0.45 9.05 4.28
N GLU A 180 1.63 8.72 3.76
CA GLU A 180 2.61 9.70 3.27
C GLU A 180 2.01 10.58 2.16
N ALA A 181 1.34 9.98 1.17
CA ALA A 181 0.67 10.71 0.10
C ALA A 181 -0.43 11.65 0.64
N MET A 182 -1.21 11.20 1.63
CA MET A 182 -2.23 12.04 2.27
C MET A 182 -1.61 13.18 3.08
N GLU A 183 -0.47 12.94 3.73
CA GLU A 183 0.24 13.98 4.47
C GLU A 183 0.83 15.04 3.52
N HIS A 184 1.45 14.61 2.42
CA HIS A 184 1.89 15.51 1.36
C HIS A 184 0.75 16.31 0.75
N TYR A 185 -0.40 15.69 0.50
CA TYR A 185 -1.59 16.41 0.03
C TYR A 185 -2.07 17.46 1.04
N ARG A 186 -2.17 17.09 2.33
CA ARG A 186 -2.54 18.04 3.39
C ARG A 186 -1.56 19.20 3.50
N GLN A 187 -0.27 18.91 3.44
CA GLN A 187 0.78 19.93 3.48
C GLN A 187 0.70 20.84 2.26
N SER A 188 0.53 20.29 1.06
CA SER A 188 0.36 21.07 -0.18
C SER A 188 -0.86 21.98 -0.12
N VAL A 189 -2.02 21.49 0.34
CA VAL A 189 -3.23 22.31 0.50
C VAL A 189 -3.03 23.40 1.55
N LYS A 190 -2.35 23.10 2.65
CA LYS A 190 -2.01 24.10 3.67
C LYS A 190 -1.11 25.19 3.07
N GLU A 191 -0.05 24.79 2.37
CA GLU A 191 0.91 25.71 1.76
C GLU A 191 0.27 26.58 0.68
N GLN A 192 -0.67 26.02 -0.11
CA GLN A 192 -1.49 26.79 -1.06
C GLN A 192 -2.34 27.86 -0.34
N ARG A 193 -3.06 27.48 0.73
CA ARG A 193 -3.86 28.43 1.51
C ARG A 193 -3.00 29.50 2.15
N ASP A 194 -1.84 29.14 2.70
CA ASP A 194 -0.91 30.09 3.31
C ASP A 194 -0.35 31.07 2.25
N GLN A 195 -0.06 30.60 1.03
CA GLN A 195 0.34 31.46 -0.09
C GLN A 195 -0.76 32.43 -0.50
N ASP A 196 -2.00 31.96 -0.64
CA ASP A 196 -3.13 32.80 -1.03
C ASP A 196 -3.46 33.82 0.08
N GLN A 197 -3.37 33.43 1.35
CA GLN A 197 -3.51 34.35 2.48
C GLN A 197 -2.44 35.45 2.44
N ARG A 198 -1.17 35.10 2.17
CA ARG A 198 -0.09 36.09 2.02
C ARG A 198 -0.34 37.05 0.87
N LYS A 199 -0.81 36.57 -0.29
CA LYS A 199 -1.18 37.43 -1.43
C LYS A 199 -2.32 38.37 -1.07
N HIS A 200 -3.37 37.87 -0.43
CA HIS A 200 -4.49 38.70 0.02
C HIS A 200 -4.06 39.76 1.03
N GLU A 201 -3.18 39.40 1.96
CA GLU A 201 -2.64 40.35 2.93
C GLU A 201 -1.79 41.45 2.25
N GLN A 202 -0.96 41.08 1.26
CA GLN A 202 -0.23 42.04 0.44
C GLN A 202 -1.17 42.99 -0.32
N TYR A 203 -2.21 42.47 -0.99
CA TYR A 203 -3.19 43.31 -1.69
C TYR A 203 -3.96 44.23 -0.73
N SER A 204 -4.33 43.73 0.46
CA SER A 204 -4.99 44.53 1.48
C SER A 204 -4.09 45.67 1.97
N GLN A 205 -2.80 45.39 2.23
CA GLN A 205 -1.83 46.41 2.61
C GLN A 205 -1.62 47.45 1.49
N GLN A 206 -1.54 47.02 0.24
CA GLN A 206 -1.43 47.92 -0.91
C GLN A 206 -2.66 48.84 -1.01
N LEU A 207 -3.87 48.29 -0.99
CA LEU A 207 -5.11 49.07 -1.01
C LEU A 207 -5.21 50.04 0.17
N GLN A 208 -4.81 49.62 1.38
CA GLN A 208 -4.76 50.51 2.53
C GLN A 208 -3.76 51.66 2.31
N SER A 209 -2.61 51.40 1.69
CA SER A 209 -1.63 52.44 1.36
C SER A 209 -2.16 53.42 0.30
N GLU A 210 -2.85 52.93 -0.72
CA GLU A 210 -3.51 53.74 -1.75
C GLU A 210 -4.63 54.61 -1.16
N ILE A 211 -5.46 54.03 -0.27
CA ILE A 211 -6.50 54.78 0.46
C ILE A 211 -5.86 55.91 1.30
N ARG A 212 -4.76 55.64 2.00
CA ARG A 212 -4.04 56.68 2.76
C ARG A 212 -3.51 57.78 1.84
N ALA A 213 -2.92 57.44 0.70
CA ALA A 213 -2.41 58.40 -0.28
C ALA A 213 -3.53 59.25 -0.91
N LEU A 214 -4.66 58.63 -1.25
CA LEU A 214 -5.85 59.33 -1.76
C LEU A 214 -6.45 60.26 -0.71
N ASN A 215 -6.58 59.81 0.53
CA ASN A 215 -7.06 60.65 1.63
C ASN A 215 -6.15 61.86 1.88
N GLN A 216 -4.83 61.67 1.81
CA GLN A 216 -3.86 62.77 1.91
C GLN A 216 -4.04 63.76 0.75
N THR A 217 -4.17 63.26 -0.48
CA THR A 217 -4.42 64.10 -1.67
C THR A 217 -5.73 64.86 -1.55
N LEU A 218 -6.79 64.20 -1.09
CA LEU A 218 -8.10 64.80 -0.86
C LEU A 218 -8.02 65.90 0.22
N SER A 219 -7.29 65.68 1.31
CA SER A 219 -7.05 66.68 2.34
C SER A 219 -6.33 67.92 1.79
N VAL A 220 -5.32 67.74 0.95
CA VAL A 220 -4.64 68.84 0.25
C VAL A 220 -5.61 69.58 -0.67
N LYS A 221 -6.39 68.87 -1.49
CA LYS A 221 -7.39 69.49 -2.38
C LYS A 221 -8.49 70.22 -1.62
N GLN A 222 -8.93 69.71 -0.48
CA GLN A 222 -9.85 70.42 0.40
C GLN A 222 -9.22 71.71 0.93
N SER A 223 -7.97 71.68 1.37
CA SER A 223 -7.23 72.89 1.78
C SER A 223 -7.17 73.91 0.63
N ASP A 224 -6.78 73.49 -0.58
CA ASP A 224 -6.74 74.35 -1.78
C ASP A 224 -8.11 74.98 -2.07
N ILE A 225 -9.19 74.19 -2.03
CA ILE A 225 -10.57 74.68 -2.23
C ILE A 225 -10.94 75.70 -1.16
N THR A 226 -10.60 75.45 0.11
CA THR A 226 -10.90 76.42 1.19
C THR A 226 -10.11 77.72 1.01
N GLN A 227 -8.87 77.67 0.54
CA GLN A 227 -8.06 78.84 0.23
C GLN A 227 -8.66 79.62 -0.95
N LEU A 228 -8.99 78.94 -2.05
CA LEU A 228 -9.65 79.57 -3.20
C LEU A 228 -11.00 80.19 -2.83
N ASN A 229 -11.79 79.55 -1.96
CA ASN A 229 -13.04 80.13 -1.47
C ASN A 229 -12.82 81.40 -0.63
N LYS A 230 -11.76 81.44 0.19
CA LYS A 230 -11.37 82.67 0.91
C LYS A 230 -10.94 83.76 -0.05
N ASP A 231 -10.14 83.43 -1.06
CA ASP A 231 -9.67 84.38 -2.08
C ASP A 231 -10.84 84.90 -2.92
N ASN A 232 -11.77 84.03 -3.32
CA ASN A 232 -13.02 84.42 -4.00
C ASN A 232 -13.87 85.34 -3.13
N GLY A 233 -13.99 85.05 -1.83
CA GLY A 233 -14.68 85.93 -0.88
C GLY A 233 -14.02 87.31 -0.78
N ARG A 234 -12.68 87.36 -0.75
CA ARG A 234 -11.92 88.62 -0.78
C ARG A 234 -12.14 89.39 -2.08
N LEU A 235 -12.02 88.73 -3.24
CA LEU A 235 -12.26 89.35 -4.54
C LEU A 235 -13.70 89.83 -4.69
N ALA A 236 -14.70 89.09 -4.19
CA ALA A 236 -16.09 89.53 -4.19
C ALA A 236 -16.30 90.78 -3.31
N ALA A 237 -15.63 90.87 -2.17
CA ALA A 237 -15.65 92.06 -1.33
C ALA A 237 -14.96 93.25 -2.00
N GLU A 238 -13.81 93.04 -2.64
CA GLU A 238 -13.10 94.04 -3.44
C GLU A 238 -13.98 94.54 -4.60
N LEU A 239 -14.58 93.64 -5.38
CA LEU A 239 -15.53 93.98 -6.45
C LEU A 239 -16.73 94.76 -5.91
N GLY A 240 -17.31 94.36 -4.77
CA GLY A 240 -18.39 95.09 -4.13
C GLY A 240 -17.96 96.50 -3.68
N SER A 241 -16.72 96.67 -3.21
CA SER A 241 -16.17 97.98 -2.86
C SER A 241 -15.92 98.86 -4.08
N ILE A 242 -15.40 98.28 -5.18
CA ILE A 242 -15.19 98.98 -6.46
C ILE A 242 -16.54 99.37 -7.06
N GLN A 243 -17.54 98.49 -7.05
CA GLN A 243 -18.90 98.80 -7.51
C GLN A 243 -19.52 99.94 -6.69
N LYS A 244 -19.35 99.95 -5.37
CA LYS A 244 -19.79 101.09 -4.52
C LYS A 244 -19.04 102.37 -4.87
N ALA A 245 -17.74 102.31 -5.11
CA ALA A 245 -16.95 103.46 -5.53
C ALA A 245 -17.37 103.96 -6.92
N ALA A 246 -17.62 103.05 -7.87
CA ALA A 246 -18.13 103.35 -9.19
C ALA A 246 -19.53 103.98 -9.12
N ALA A 247 -20.44 103.44 -8.32
CA ALA A 247 -21.76 104.04 -8.11
C ALA A 247 -21.67 105.46 -7.50
N LYS A 248 -20.74 105.68 -6.56
CA LYS A 248 -20.48 107.04 -6.04
C LYS A 248 -19.97 107.96 -7.14
N LEU A 249 -18.97 107.53 -7.91
CA LEU A 249 -18.44 108.31 -9.03
C LEU A 249 -19.49 108.57 -10.10
N GLU A 250 -20.38 107.61 -10.41
CA GLU A 250 -21.52 107.81 -11.32
C GLU A 250 -22.49 108.85 -10.77
N THR A 251 -22.78 108.84 -9.46
CA THR A 251 -23.63 109.88 -8.87
C THR A 251 -22.98 111.25 -8.87
N GLU A 252 -21.67 111.34 -8.62
CA GLU A 252 -20.89 112.57 -8.73
C GLU A 252 -20.84 113.05 -10.18
N GLN A 253 -20.64 112.15 -11.14
CA GLN A 253 -20.68 112.45 -12.56
C GLN A 253 -22.07 112.96 -12.96
N ARG A 254 -23.15 112.32 -12.55
CA ARG A 254 -24.52 112.80 -12.81
C ARG A 254 -24.76 114.19 -12.24
N LYS A 255 -24.30 114.47 -11.02
CA LYS A 255 -24.37 115.81 -10.42
C LYS A 255 -23.60 116.83 -11.24
N LEU A 256 -22.36 116.50 -11.62
CA LEU A 256 -21.55 117.37 -12.47
C LEU A 256 -22.20 117.58 -13.83
N THR A 257 -22.82 116.56 -14.43
CA THR A 257 -23.57 116.69 -15.68
C THR A 257 -24.77 117.60 -15.49
N THR A 258 -25.58 117.44 -14.43
CA THR A 258 -26.71 118.34 -14.16
C THR A 258 -26.26 119.77 -13.88
N ASP A 259 -25.13 119.95 -13.19
CA ASP A 259 -24.55 121.26 -12.96
C ASP A 259 -24.08 121.87 -14.29
N LEU A 260 -23.44 121.09 -15.16
CA LEU A 260 -23.00 121.52 -16.50
C LEU A 260 -24.19 121.87 -17.39
N ASP A 261 -25.25 121.06 -17.38
CA ASP A 261 -26.51 121.34 -18.09
C ASP A 261 -27.14 122.64 -17.56
N SER A 262 -27.17 122.86 -16.25
CA SER A 262 -27.65 124.13 -15.67
C SER A 262 -26.77 125.32 -16.07
N LYS A 263 -25.45 125.13 -16.17
CA LYS A 263 -24.52 126.15 -16.66
C LYS A 263 -24.65 126.38 -18.17
N ALA A 264 -25.01 125.35 -18.94
CA ALA A 264 -25.32 125.48 -20.35
C ALA A 264 -26.64 126.25 -20.53
N GLU A 265 -27.68 125.95 -19.75
CA GLU A 265 -28.94 126.70 -19.72
C GLU A 265 -28.71 128.16 -19.29
N GLU A 266 -27.92 128.42 -18.25
CA GLU A 266 -27.49 129.76 -17.87
C GLU A 266 -26.76 130.44 -19.04
N SER A 267 -25.80 129.76 -19.68
CA SER A 267 -25.06 130.30 -20.83
C SER A 267 -25.98 130.59 -22.03
N ASP A 268 -26.97 129.74 -22.29
CA ASP A 268 -27.90 129.92 -23.39
C ASP A 268 -28.89 131.04 -23.08
N SER A 269 -29.33 131.18 -21.82
CA SER A 269 -30.10 132.35 -21.38
C SER A 269 -29.29 133.64 -21.51
N LEU A 270 -28.00 133.63 -21.19
CA LEU A 270 -27.09 134.76 -21.39
C LEU A 270 -26.86 135.06 -22.88
N LYS A 271 -26.78 134.03 -23.75
CA LYS A 271 -26.73 134.23 -25.21
C LYS A 271 -28.03 134.82 -25.74
N ILE A 272 -29.18 134.39 -25.24
CA ILE A 272 -30.49 134.96 -25.60
C ILE A 272 -30.53 136.43 -25.16
N GLN A 273 -30.12 136.74 -23.94
CA GLN A 273 -30.01 138.13 -23.45
C GLN A 273 -29.04 138.95 -24.31
N LEU A 274 -27.90 138.39 -24.71
CA LEU A 274 -26.96 139.04 -25.65
C LEU A 274 -27.58 139.27 -27.02
N SER A 275 -28.39 138.35 -27.53
CA SER A 275 -29.10 138.50 -28.81
C SER A 275 -30.21 139.54 -28.73
N GLU A 276 -30.91 139.64 -27.60
CA GLU A 276 -31.89 140.71 -27.33
C GLU A 276 -31.21 142.07 -27.23
N LEU A 277 -30.07 142.16 -26.52
CA LEU A 277 -29.25 143.37 -26.48
C LEU A 277 -28.71 143.74 -27.87
N ALA A 278 -28.28 142.76 -28.67
CA ALA A 278 -27.85 142.99 -30.05
C ALA A 278 -29.01 143.51 -30.93
N ALA A 279 -30.21 142.95 -30.78
CA ALA A 279 -31.41 143.44 -31.46
C ALA A 279 -31.78 144.86 -31.00
N GLN A 280 -31.66 145.17 -29.72
CA GLN A 280 -31.84 146.54 -29.19
C GLN A 280 -30.80 147.52 -29.76
N VAL A 281 -29.54 147.07 -29.95
CA VAL A 281 -28.51 147.89 -30.61
C VAL A 281 -28.82 148.10 -32.09
N GLU A 282 -29.32 147.08 -32.79
CA GLU A 282 -29.72 147.18 -34.19
C GLU A 282 -30.95 148.09 -34.36
N GLU A 283 -31.88 148.06 -33.41
CA GLU A 283 -33.03 148.95 -33.34
C GLU A 283 -32.62 150.40 -33.02
N LEU A 284 -31.65 150.59 -32.12
CA LEU A 284 -30.99 151.88 -31.88
C LEU A 284 -30.28 152.42 -33.13
N ASP A 285 -29.62 151.57 -33.92
CA ASP A 285 -28.99 151.97 -35.17
C ASP A 285 -30.01 152.31 -36.26
N LYS A 286 -31.17 151.64 -36.31
CA LYS A 286 -32.30 152.05 -37.16
C LYS A 286 -32.85 153.42 -36.74
N VAL A 287 -32.99 153.67 -35.43
CA VAL A 287 -33.41 154.99 -34.92
C VAL A 287 -32.36 156.07 -35.24
N LYS A 288 -31.06 155.75 -35.16
CA LYS A 288 -30.00 156.68 -35.59
C LYS A 288 -30.09 156.99 -37.09
N LYS A 289 -30.25 155.98 -37.95
CA LYS A 289 -30.42 156.19 -39.40
C LYS A 289 -31.67 157.01 -39.72
N LEU A 290 -32.80 156.73 -39.09
CA LEU A 290 -34.01 157.54 -39.22
C LEU A 290 -33.81 158.98 -38.74
N ASN A 291 -33.01 159.19 -37.69
CA ASN A 291 -32.66 160.54 -37.22
C ASN A 291 -31.70 161.26 -38.19
N GLU A 292 -30.75 160.55 -38.80
CA GLU A 292 -29.88 161.08 -39.86
C GLU A 292 -30.68 161.44 -41.12
N GLU A 293 -31.63 160.60 -41.53
CA GLU A 293 -32.56 160.86 -42.64
C GLU A 293 -33.50 162.05 -42.34
N LEU A 294 -33.97 162.18 -41.10
CA LEU A 294 -34.79 163.32 -40.66
C LEU A 294 -33.98 164.62 -40.62
N GLN A 295 -32.69 164.56 -40.26
CA GLN A 295 -31.77 165.70 -40.33
C GLN A 295 -31.49 166.10 -41.79
N ALA A 296 -31.32 165.14 -42.69
CA ALA A 296 -31.14 165.38 -44.13
C ALA A 296 -32.40 166.01 -44.76
N TRP A 297 -33.59 165.51 -44.43
CA TRP A 297 -34.86 166.10 -44.87
C TRP A 297 -35.05 167.52 -44.33
N LYS A 298 -34.64 167.79 -43.09
CA LYS A 298 -34.69 169.12 -42.48
C LYS A 298 -33.76 170.11 -43.20
N ALA A 299 -32.59 169.65 -43.67
CA ALA A 299 -31.68 170.45 -44.49
C ALA A 299 -32.26 170.72 -45.90
N GLU A 300 -32.91 169.73 -46.53
CA GLU A 300 -33.58 169.91 -47.83
C GLU A 300 -34.79 170.84 -47.78
N ALA A 301 -35.57 170.79 -46.70
CA ALA A 301 -36.68 171.71 -46.45
C ALA A 301 -36.16 173.16 -46.24
N SER A 302 -35.04 173.34 -45.54
CA SER A 302 -34.38 174.65 -45.38
C SER A 302 -33.90 175.23 -46.71
N VAL A 303 -33.32 174.41 -47.60
CA VAL A 303 -32.87 174.84 -48.94
C VAL A 303 -34.04 175.19 -49.85
N SER A 304 -35.17 174.47 -49.73
CA SER A 304 -36.38 174.74 -50.51
C SER A 304 -37.12 176.01 -50.05
N ILE A 305 -37.11 176.30 -48.75
CA ILE A 305 -37.61 177.58 -48.20
C ILE A 305 -36.75 178.74 -48.69
N GLY A 306 -35.41 178.61 -48.69
CA GLY A 306 -34.52 179.65 -49.21
C GLY A 306 -34.67 179.91 -50.73
N LYS A 307 -35.04 178.90 -51.51
CA LYS A 307 -35.34 179.06 -52.96
C LYS A 307 -36.65 179.81 -53.21
N LEU A 308 -37.69 179.55 -52.41
CA LEU A 308 -38.98 180.23 -52.53
C LEU A 308 -38.91 181.69 -52.03
N GLU A 309 -38.09 181.97 -51.01
CA GLU A 309 -37.84 183.35 -50.55
C GLU A 309 -37.06 184.17 -51.59
N ALA A 310 -36.14 183.55 -52.33
CA ALA A 310 -35.43 184.20 -53.45
C ALA A 310 -36.35 184.47 -54.66
N GLU A 311 -37.30 183.58 -54.97
CA GLU A 311 -38.29 183.80 -56.04
C GLU A 311 -39.29 184.91 -55.71
N ILE A 312 -39.65 185.09 -54.44
CA ILE A 312 -40.48 186.22 -53.99
C ILE A 312 -39.70 187.54 -54.11
N SER A 313 -38.41 187.58 -53.74
CA SER A 313 -37.56 188.77 -53.90
C SER A 313 -37.39 189.20 -55.36
N ILE A 314 -37.24 188.24 -56.28
CA ILE A 314 -37.07 188.53 -57.72
C ILE A 314 -38.37 189.05 -58.36
N LYS A 315 -39.54 188.57 -57.92
CA LYS A 315 -40.83 189.08 -58.41
C LYS A 315 -41.19 190.46 -57.85
N THR A 316 -40.77 190.81 -56.64
CA THR A 316 -41.00 192.14 -56.05
C THR A 316 -40.11 193.22 -56.70
N ASP A 317 -38.88 192.88 -57.12
CA ASP A 317 -37.98 193.82 -57.82
C ASP A 317 -38.34 194.01 -59.31
N MET A 318 -38.97 193.03 -59.95
CA MET A 318 -39.44 193.15 -61.34
C MET A 318 -40.72 194.00 -61.45
N MET A 319 -41.54 194.06 -60.38
CA MET A 319 -42.72 194.92 -60.28
C MET A 319 -42.36 196.41 -60.07
N ASN A 320 -41.23 196.70 -59.43
CA ASN A 320 -40.76 198.09 -59.21
C ASN A 320 -40.00 198.68 -60.40
N ARG A 321 -39.40 197.87 -61.29
CA ARG A 321 -38.72 198.36 -62.51
C ARG A 321 -39.66 198.66 -63.69
N LEU A 322 -40.87 198.11 -63.74
CA LEU A 322 -41.86 198.40 -64.79
C LEU A 322 -42.70 199.66 -64.52
N LEU A 323 -42.54 200.29 -63.35
CA LEU A 323 -43.18 201.56 -62.98
C LEU A 323 -42.32 202.81 -63.28
N GLU A 324 -41.07 202.67 -63.74
CA GLU A 324 -40.13 203.80 -63.88
C GLU A 324 -39.69 204.14 -65.32
N GLU A 325 -40.05 203.37 -66.36
CA GLU A 325 -39.42 203.55 -67.69
C GLU A 325 -40.35 203.62 -68.90
N LYS A 326 -41.59 204.12 -68.78
CA LYS A 326 -42.33 204.61 -69.97
C LYS A 326 -43.51 205.55 -69.70
N THR A 327 -43.24 206.78 -69.29
CA THR A 327 -43.91 207.96 -69.87
C THR A 327 -42.95 209.15 -69.97
N LYS A 328 -42.23 209.24 -71.10
CA LYS A 328 -41.93 210.55 -71.70
C LYS A 328 -42.60 210.66 -73.07
N ALA A 329 -43.76 211.33 -73.02
CA ALA A 329 -44.54 212.05 -74.05
C ALA A 329 -45.99 211.53 -74.20
N PRO A 330 -46.98 212.43 -74.33
CA PRO A 330 -47.40 213.37 -73.26
C PRO A 330 -48.93 213.41 -73.07
N GLU A 331 -49.38 214.15 -72.04
CA GLU A 331 -50.67 214.90 -72.02
C GLU A 331 -52.00 214.10 -71.76
N PRO A 332 -53.14 214.76 -71.46
CA PRO A 332 -53.55 215.05 -70.07
C PRO A 332 -55.01 214.63 -69.70
N LYS A 333 -55.34 214.81 -68.42
CA LYS A 333 -56.59 214.54 -67.66
C LYS A 333 -56.73 213.18 -67.01
#